data_AF-A0A0Q6SH11-F1
#
_entry.id   AF-A0A0Q6SH11-F1
#
_cell.length_a   1.000
_cell.length_b   1.000
_cell.length_c   1.000
_cell.angle_alpha   90.00
_cell.angle_beta   90.00
_cell.angle_gamma   90.00
#
_symmetry.space_group_name_H-M   'P 1'
#
loop_
_entity.id
_entity.type
_entity.pdbx_description
1 polymer ?
#
loop_
_entity_poly.entity_id
_entity_poly.type
_entity_poly.pdbx_seq_one_letter_code
_entity_poly.pdbx_strand_id
1 'polypeptide(L)' 'MSRPVLIVVVLAIVAAAAFGATFYLVQANAPATPEMGEEQRITREKFFGTAKELPPIENGQEMRPRW' A
#
# COMPACT_ATOMS: atom_id res chain seq x y z
N MET A 1 -38.20 8.00 15.33
CA MET A 1 -36.74 8.21 15.33
C MET A 1 -36.40 9.21 16.42
N SER A 2 -35.60 8.86 17.42
CA SER A 2 -35.23 9.81 18.48
C SER A 2 -34.15 10.78 17.98
N ARG A 3 -34.11 11.99 18.54
CA ARG A 3 -33.07 13.00 18.23
C ARG A 3 -31.63 12.45 18.24
N PRO A 4 -31.20 11.64 19.23
CA PRO A 4 -29.86 11.06 19.20
C PRO A 4 -29.65 10.12 18.01
N VAL A 5 -30.65 9.34 17.62
CA VAL A 5 -30.53 8.43 16.47
C VAL A 5 -30.37 9.23 15.18
N LEU A 6 -31.10 10.35 15.02
CA LEU A 6 -30.91 11.24 13.87
C LEU A 6 -29.50 11.83 13.82
N ILE A 7 -28.97 12.26 14.97
CA ILE A 7 -27.61 12.82 15.06
C ILE A 7 -26.56 11.78 14.66
N VAL A 8 -26.68 10.55 15.16
CA VAL A 8 -25.76 9.45 14.81
C VAL A 8 -25.81 9.13 13.33
N VAL A 9 -27.01 9.09 12.73
CA VAL A 9 -27.16 8.85 11.28
C VAL A 9 -26.50 9.95 10.47
N VAL A 10 -26.71 11.22 10.82
CA VAL A 10 -26.08 12.35 10.12
C VAL A 10 -24.55 12.28 10.24
N LEU A 11 -24.02 12.00 11.43
CA LEU A 11 -22.58 11.85 11.64
C LEU A 11 -22.00 10.70 10.82
N ALA A 12 -22.69 9.56 10.74
CA ALA A 12 -22.25 8.42 9.94
C ALA A 12 -22.19 8.77 8.44
N ILE A 13 -23.17 9.50 7.93
CA ILE A 13 -23.19 9.96 6.53
C ILE A 13 -22.01 10.90 6.26
N VAL A 14 -21.77 11.87 7.15
CA VAL A 14 -20.64 12.81 7.03
C VAL A 14 -19.30 12.08 7.06
N ALA A 15 -19.14 11.12 7.98
CA ALA A 15 -17.92 10.33 8.09
C ALA A 15 -17.67 9.49 6.82
N ALA A 16 -18.72 8.83 6.29
CA ALA A 16 -18.61 8.04 5.07
C ALA A 16 -18.25 8.91 3.85
N ALA A 17 -18.86 10.08 3.72
CA ALA A 17 -18.57 11.02 2.64
C ALA A 17 -17.12 11.55 2.71
N ALA A 18 -16.65 11.92 3.90
CA ALA A 18 -15.29 12.37 4.11
C ALA A 18 -14.28 11.26 3.77
N PHE A 19 -14.51 10.04 4.27
CA PHE A 19 -13.63 8.91 4.01
C PHE A 19 -13.59 8.56 2.51
N GLY A 20 -14.74 8.56 1.84
CA GLY A 20 -14.83 8.33 0.40
C GLY A 20 -14.10 9.40 -0.42
N ALA A 21 -14.27 10.67 -0.07
CA ALA A 21 -13.58 11.77 -0.73
C ALA A 21 -12.06 11.70 -0.53
N THR A 22 -11.59 11.43 0.70
CA THR A 22 -10.17 11.25 0.98
C THR A 22 -9.60 10.05 0.24
N PHE A 23 -10.30 8.91 0.23
CA PHE A 23 -9.87 7.72 -0.51
C PHE A 23 -9.78 8.00 -2.01
N TYR A 24 -10.78 8.65 -2.58
CA TYR A 24 -10.78 9.04 -3.99
C TYR A 24 -9.62 9.98 -4.32
N LEU A 25 -9.39 11.02 -3.51
CA LEU A 25 -8.28 11.93 -3.70
C LEU A 25 -6.92 11.24 -3.56
N VAL A 26 -6.76 10.35 -2.59
CA VAL A 26 -5.52 9.58 -2.40
C VAL A 26 -5.30 8.62 -3.57
N GLN A 27 -6.33 7.97 -4.11
CA GLN A 27 -6.19 7.11 -5.29
C GLN A 27 -5.97 7.89 -6.58
N ALA A 28 -6.65 9.01 -6.77
CA ALA A 28 -6.50 9.87 -7.95
C ALA A 28 -5.13 10.56 -7.98
N ASN A 29 -4.57 10.88 -6.80
CA ASN A 29 -3.23 11.43 -6.65
C ASN A 29 -2.20 10.37 -6.22
N ALA A 30 -2.61 9.11 -6.11
CA ALA A 30 -1.65 8.04 -5.91
C ALA A 30 -0.79 8.10 -7.15
N PRO A 31 0.54 8.23 -7.01
CA PRO A 31 1.39 8.02 -8.16
C PRO A 31 0.95 6.66 -8.69
N ALA A 32 0.43 6.63 -9.94
CA ALA A 32 0.19 5.37 -10.65
C ALA A 32 1.41 4.54 -10.33
N THR A 33 1.25 3.38 -9.65
CA THR A 33 2.36 2.51 -9.24
C THR A 33 3.37 2.61 -10.36
N PRO A 34 4.50 3.33 -10.19
CA PRO A 34 5.16 3.94 -11.33
C PRO A 34 5.35 2.80 -12.29
N GLU A 35 4.71 2.88 -13.47
CA GLU A 35 4.87 1.87 -14.50
C GLU A 35 6.36 1.89 -14.70
N MET A 36 7.02 0.92 -14.08
CA MET A 36 8.42 1.05 -13.74
C MET A 36 9.07 1.03 -15.11
N GLY A 37 9.62 2.18 -15.53
CA GLY A 37 10.15 2.32 -16.86
C GLY A 37 11.10 1.17 -17.13
N GLU A 38 11.18 0.68 -18.36
CA GLU A 38 11.95 -0.53 -18.68
C GLU A 38 13.39 -0.46 -18.13
N GLU A 39 13.99 0.74 -18.16
CA GLU A 39 15.28 1.06 -17.55
C GLU A 39 15.35 0.86 -16.03
N GLN A 40 14.31 1.26 -15.29
CA GLN A 40 14.19 1.05 -13.85
C GLN A 40 13.92 -0.43 -13.54
N ARG A 41 13.14 -1.12 -14.37
CA ARG A 41 12.91 -2.57 -14.28
C ARG A 41 14.20 -3.35 -14.46
N ILE A 42 14.96 -3.07 -15.53
CA ILE A 42 16.26 -3.69 -15.79
C ILE A 42 17.25 -3.40 -14.64
N THR A 43 17.28 -2.17 -14.14
CA THR A 43 18.13 -1.80 -13.01
C THR A 43 17.76 -2.60 -11.76
N ARG A 44 16.46 -2.69 -11.44
CA ARG A 44 15.96 -3.49 -10.32
C ARG A 44 16.33 -4.97 -10.48
N GLU A 45 16.12 -5.54 -11.65
CA GLU A 45 16.45 -6.95 -11.95
C GLU A 45 17.96 -7.22 -11.87
N LYS A 46 18.79 -6.25 -12.26
CA LYS A 46 20.25 -6.33 -12.13
C LYS A 46 20.70 -6.32 -10.66
N PHE A 47 20.09 -5.48 -9.81
CA PHE A 47 20.51 -5.33 -8.42
C PHE A 47 19.88 -6.35 -7.47
N PHE A 48 18.58 -6.62 -7.61
CA PHE A 48 17.82 -7.50 -6.72
C PHE A 48 17.62 -8.91 -7.28
N GLY A 49 18.06 -9.14 -8.52
CA GLY A 49 17.71 -10.34 -9.27
C GLY A 49 16.34 -10.23 -9.92
N THR A 50 16.08 -11.11 -10.89
CA THR A 50 14.74 -11.30 -11.43
C THR A 50 13.80 -11.71 -10.29
N ALA A 51 12.53 -11.31 -10.35
CA ALA A 51 11.47 -11.72 -9.41
C ALA A 51 11.13 -13.22 -9.51
N LYS A 52 12.13 -14.06 -9.74
CA LYS A 52 12.07 -15.49 -9.54
C LYS A 52 11.85 -15.72 -8.05
N GLU A 53 10.97 -16.66 -7.72
CA GLU A 53 10.87 -17.16 -6.35
C GLU A 53 12.28 -17.42 -5.83
N LEU A 54 12.64 -16.71 -4.77
CA LEU A 54 13.90 -16.95 -4.09
C LEU A 54 13.90 -18.43 -3.71
N PRO A 55 14.96 -19.20 -4.03
CA PRO A 55 15.02 -20.58 -3.59
C PRO A 55 14.83 -20.62 -2.07
N PRO A 56 14.11 -21.63 -1.53
CA PRO A 56 13.88 -21.74 -0.09
C PRO A 56 15.21 -21.56 0.66
N ILE A 57 15.30 -20.51 1.48
CA ILE A 57 16.51 -20.21 2.23
C ILE A 57 16.59 -21.27 3.34
N GLU A 58 17.37 -22.32 3.11
CA GLU A 58 17.42 -23.52 3.97
C GLU A 58 17.68 -23.19 5.45
N ASN A 59 18.44 -22.13 5.72
CA ASN A 59 18.68 -21.58 7.05
C ASN A 59 18.55 -20.06 6.96
N GLY A 60 17.31 -19.55 7.10
CA GLY A 60 16.93 -18.15 6.96
C GLY A 60 18.06 -17.19 7.27
N GLN A 61 18.39 -16.33 6.29
CA GLN A 61 19.50 -15.39 6.25
C GLN A 61 20.03 -15.08 7.65
N GLU A 62 21.04 -15.84 8.10
CA GLU A 62 21.58 -15.68 9.45
C GLU A 62 22.23 -14.30 9.53
N MET A 63 21.48 -13.31 10.01
CA MET A 63 22.00 -12.05 10.46
C MET A 63 22.65 -12.27 11.82
N ARG A 64 23.70 -13.10 11.87
CA ARG A 64 24.56 -13.17 13.05
C ARG A 64 25.44 -11.92 13.05
N PRO A 65 25.33 -11.04 14.05
CA PRO A 65 26.31 -9.99 14.20
C PRO A 65 27.71 -10.61 14.39
N ARG A 66 28.71 -10.05 13.71
CA ARG A 66 30.14 -10.39 13.89
C ARG A 66 30.78 -9.49 14.95
N TRP A 67 30.14 -9.33 16.10
CA TRP A 67 30.70 -8.63 17.25
C TRP A 67 30.81 -9.57 18.44
#